data_AF-A0A1R3K3L9-F1
#
_entry.id   AF-A0A1R3K3L9-F1
#
_cell.length_a   1.000
_cell.length_b   1.000
_cell.length_c   1.000
_cell.angle_alpha   90.00
_cell.angle_beta   90.00
_cell.angle_gamma   90.00
#
_symmetry.space_group_name_H-M   'P 1'
#
loop_
_entity.id
_entity.type
_entity.pdbx_description
1 polymer ?
#
loop_
_entity_poly.entity_id
_entity_poly.type
_entity_poly.pdbx_seq_one_letter_code
_entity_poly.pdbx_strand_id
1 'polypeptide(L)'
;MDMAWRREWMMGGSISNEVPEILIMDILSRLPLKSLLRFRCVSKSWCSSFENPNFYTNNRLPSTSKNQNPINRLNQNFLLIYGRRASLFTLEKKQEKVDVKEDENNHTPRLLRNLSLRITHPCNGLLCLQENYFPKYKTQISVPRTITLWNPCTKQIKILPEFTISPPHYTCKYDIEFDSIGFGFDRKSNDYKVIVFVTYKYTRDEHLMKAITREAHLYSLSRNSWKQITPPPPNFGFGLANEACSPYYNLGNKACSTYIDGICYWGVSNGPVAFILSFDMVEEAYSTISLPDSICKLEVHITSIDELVAAIHVLPREEGMDEQSFDLWVLLDIGCSNSWIKKLKIGPILGVARRSSVMRFWKDDDDALFLFLVSDDDELVIFDPYVGELHCRSGIETFISNRQLICYHETMVPIGGR
;
A
#
# COMPACT_ATOMS: atom_id res chain seq x y z
N MET A 1 -13.44 36.68 -56.65
CA MET A 1 -13.27 36.87 -55.19
C MET A 1 -14.17 35.85 -54.50
N ASP A 2 -13.92 34.56 -54.62
CA ASP A 2 -12.73 33.76 -54.23
C ASP A 2 -12.92 33.13 -52.84
N MET A 3 -13.60 31.98 -52.85
CA MET A 3 -13.55 30.95 -51.80
C MET A 3 -13.25 29.61 -52.47
N ALA A 4 -12.14 29.53 -53.21
CA ALA A 4 -11.68 28.33 -53.90
C ALA A 4 -10.51 27.63 -53.17
N TRP A 5 -10.53 27.55 -51.83
CA TRP A 5 -9.45 26.92 -51.05
C TRP A 5 -9.89 25.82 -50.08
N ARG A 6 -11.10 25.26 -50.22
CA ARG A 6 -11.59 24.17 -49.34
C ARG A 6 -11.84 22.81 -49.99
N ARG A 7 -11.36 22.54 -51.21
CA ARG A 7 -11.60 21.23 -51.88
C ARG A 7 -10.42 20.64 -52.67
N GLU A 8 -9.19 20.80 -52.21
CA GLU A 8 -8.03 20.16 -52.86
C GLU A 8 -7.13 19.33 -51.92
N TRP A 9 -7.71 18.67 -50.91
CA TRP A 9 -7.00 17.66 -50.11
C TRP A 9 -7.65 16.27 -50.15
N MET A 10 -8.58 16.02 -51.08
CA MET A 10 -9.27 14.71 -51.17
C MET A 10 -9.03 13.92 -52.45
N MET A 11 -8.17 14.35 -53.37
CA MET A 11 -7.84 13.53 -54.55
C MET A 11 -6.37 13.71 -54.95
N GLY A 12 -5.50 12.83 -54.42
CA GLY A 12 -4.10 12.76 -54.84
C GLY A 12 -3.32 11.69 -54.10
N GLY A 13 -3.13 10.52 -54.75
CA GLY A 13 -2.01 9.61 -54.49
C GLY A 13 -2.07 8.76 -53.22
N SER A 14 -2.39 7.46 -53.39
CA SER A 14 -2.10 6.43 -52.40
C SER A 14 -0.60 6.30 -52.18
N ILE A 15 -0.11 6.91 -51.11
CA ILE A 15 1.02 6.40 -50.32
C ILE A 15 0.47 6.37 -48.89
N SER A 16 0.25 5.18 -48.35
CA SER A 16 -0.12 5.02 -46.94
C SER A 16 1.06 5.46 -46.07
N ASN A 17 1.20 6.76 -45.85
CA ASN A 17 2.07 7.36 -44.84
C ASN A 17 1.47 7.20 -43.44
N GLU A 18 0.70 6.14 -43.20
CA GLU A 18 0.17 5.85 -41.88
C GLU A 18 1.30 5.24 -41.06
N VAL A 19 1.77 6.00 -40.07
CA VAL A 19 2.70 5.50 -39.06
C VAL A 19 2.05 4.27 -38.42
N PRO A 20 2.72 3.10 -38.42
CA PRO A 20 2.19 1.88 -37.83
C PRO A 20 1.63 2.13 -36.43
N GLU A 21 0.45 1.59 -36.13
CA GLU A 21 -0.22 1.75 -34.83
C GLU A 21 0.71 1.36 -33.67
N ILE A 22 1.56 0.35 -33.87
CA ILE A 22 2.55 -0.07 -32.87
C ILE A 22 3.57 1.02 -32.51
N LEU A 23 3.99 1.84 -33.48
CA LEU A 23 4.92 2.96 -33.25
C LEU A 23 4.20 4.14 -32.59
N ILE A 24 2.95 4.39 -32.96
CA ILE A 24 2.11 5.39 -32.28
C ILE A 24 1.93 4.99 -30.82
N MET A 25 1.61 3.72 -30.54
CA MET A 25 1.45 3.22 -29.17
C MET A 25 2.76 3.27 -28.38
N ASP A 26 3.91 2.95 -29.00
CA ASP A 26 5.22 3.12 -28.36
C ASP A 26 5.50 4.59 -27.99
N ILE A 27 5.22 5.54 -28.88
CA ILE A 27 5.37 6.98 -28.60
C ILE A 27 4.45 7.41 -27.46
N LEU A 28 3.17 7.03 -27.53
CA LEU A 28 2.17 7.38 -26.53
C LEU A 28 2.56 6.81 -25.16
N SER A 29 3.09 5.59 -25.09
CA SER A 29 3.51 4.95 -23.84
C SER A 29 4.61 5.71 -23.08
N ARG A 30 5.37 6.57 -23.77
CA ARG A 30 6.43 7.40 -23.19
C ARG A 30 5.94 8.74 -22.65
N LEU A 31 4.67 9.08 -22.86
CA LEU A 31 4.09 10.35 -22.42
C LEU A 31 3.63 10.30 -20.96
N PRO A 32 3.58 11.46 -20.27
CA PRO A 32 2.98 11.55 -18.94
C PRO A 32 1.52 11.07 -18.94
N LEU A 33 1.11 10.40 -17.87
CA LEU A 33 -0.24 9.83 -17.72
C LEU A 33 -1.35 10.89 -17.84
N LYS A 34 -1.11 12.11 -17.35
CA LYS A 34 -2.04 13.25 -17.53
C LYS A 34 -2.28 13.58 -19.00
N SER A 35 -1.26 13.45 -19.85
CA SER A 35 -1.39 13.64 -21.31
C SER A 35 -2.15 12.49 -21.94
N LEU A 36 -1.83 11.25 -21.56
CA LEU A 36 -2.53 10.05 -22.03
C LEU A 36 -4.04 10.08 -21.69
N LEU A 37 -4.39 10.51 -20.48
CA LEU A 37 -5.78 10.74 -20.05
C LEU A 37 -6.51 11.71 -20.97
N ARG A 38 -5.86 12.82 -21.34
CA ARG A 38 -6.43 13.78 -22.30
C ARG A 38 -6.55 13.15 -23.68
N PHE A 39 -5.59 12.34 -24.10
CA PHE A 39 -5.59 11.71 -25.43
C PHE A 39 -6.66 10.64 -25.63
N ARG A 40 -7.33 10.17 -24.57
CA ARG A 40 -8.54 9.34 -24.69
C ARG A 40 -9.64 10.00 -25.53
N CYS A 41 -9.70 11.34 -25.57
CA CYS A 41 -10.71 12.04 -26.35
C CYS A 41 -10.36 12.20 -27.84
N VAL A 42 -9.15 11.80 -28.27
CA VAL A 42 -8.69 11.99 -29.65
C VAL A 42 -9.34 11.00 -30.61
N SER A 43 -9.46 9.73 -30.22
CA SER A 43 -10.14 8.71 -31.03
C SER A 43 -10.64 7.54 -30.19
N LYS A 44 -11.62 6.80 -30.73
CA LYS A 44 -12.13 5.56 -30.11
C LYS A 44 -11.05 4.47 -30.05
N SER A 45 -10.21 4.35 -31.09
CA SER A 45 -9.09 3.39 -31.12
C SER A 45 -8.12 3.69 -29.98
N TRP A 46 -7.71 4.95 -29.80
CA TRP A 46 -6.80 5.34 -28.72
C TRP A 46 -7.43 5.12 -27.34
N CYS A 47 -8.69 5.53 -27.17
CA CYS A 47 -9.43 5.27 -25.92
C CYS A 47 -9.44 3.77 -25.57
N SER A 48 -9.74 2.89 -26.54
CA SER A 48 -9.75 1.44 -26.34
C SER A 48 -8.35 0.85 -26.11
N SER A 49 -7.32 1.40 -26.75
CA SER A 49 -5.94 0.96 -26.60
C SER A 49 -5.42 1.29 -25.19
N PHE A 50 -5.79 2.46 -24.68
CA PHE A 50 -5.50 2.88 -23.31
C PHE A 50 -6.31 2.13 -22.24
N GLU A 51 -7.32 1.35 -22.60
CA GLU A 51 -8.05 0.47 -21.68
C GLU A 51 -7.43 -0.93 -21.62
N ASN A 52 -6.58 -1.29 -22.59
CA ASN A 52 -5.89 -2.57 -22.60
C ASN A 52 -4.80 -2.59 -21.52
N PRO A 53 -4.86 -3.50 -20.52
CA PRO A 53 -3.83 -3.60 -19.48
C PRO A 53 -2.43 -3.83 -20.05
N ASN A 54 -2.35 -4.52 -21.20
CA ASN A 54 -1.08 -4.83 -21.88
C ASN A 54 -0.35 -3.59 -22.39
N PHE A 55 -1.07 -2.49 -22.65
CA PHE A 55 -0.46 -1.23 -23.04
C PHE A 55 0.46 -0.67 -21.93
N TYR A 56 0.16 -0.97 -20.66
CA TYR A 56 0.95 -0.47 -19.52
C TYR A 56 1.83 -1.55 -18.90
N THR A 57 1.42 -2.82 -18.93
CA THR A 57 2.25 -3.92 -18.39
C THR A 57 3.47 -4.21 -19.26
N ASN A 58 3.34 -4.14 -20.60
CA ASN A 58 4.48 -4.39 -21.51
C ASN A 58 5.41 -3.17 -21.65
N ASN A 59 4.91 -1.96 -21.37
CA ASN A 59 5.69 -0.72 -21.42
C ASN A 59 6.27 -0.33 -20.06
N ARG A 60 6.03 -1.13 -19.01
CA ARG A 60 6.85 -1.15 -17.80
C ARG A 60 8.17 -1.81 -18.16
N LEU A 61 9.10 -1.02 -18.69
CA LEU A 61 10.49 -1.43 -18.75
C LEU A 61 10.91 -1.90 -17.35
N PRO A 62 11.52 -3.09 -17.20
CA PRO A 62 11.97 -3.57 -15.90
C PRO A 62 12.85 -2.51 -15.23
N SER A 63 12.66 -2.35 -13.91
CA SER A 63 13.30 -1.38 -13.02
C SER A 63 14.84 -1.39 -13.05
N THR A 64 15.45 -2.35 -13.77
CA THR A 64 16.88 -2.70 -13.74
C THR A 64 17.74 -2.08 -14.84
N SER A 65 17.19 -1.36 -15.82
CA SER A 65 18.03 -0.71 -16.85
C SER A 65 18.45 0.70 -16.42
N LYS A 66 19.77 0.88 -16.17
CA LYS A 66 20.44 2.15 -15.81
C LYS A 66 20.35 3.26 -16.88
N ASN A 67 19.55 3.09 -17.93
CA ASN A 67 19.43 3.98 -19.09
C ASN A 67 17.96 4.40 -19.35
N GLN A 68 17.20 4.75 -18.31
CA GLN A 68 15.86 5.29 -18.50
C GLN A 68 15.90 6.81 -18.73
N ASN A 69 15.09 7.29 -19.68
CA ASN A 69 14.85 8.72 -19.89
C ASN A 69 14.34 9.37 -18.58
N PRO A 70 14.90 10.52 -18.16
CA PRO A 70 14.67 11.13 -16.85
C PRO A 70 13.23 11.65 -16.61
N ILE A 71 12.34 11.59 -17.61
CA ILE A 71 11.06 12.31 -17.59
C ILE A 71 10.01 11.65 -16.67
N ASN A 72 10.14 10.35 -16.35
CA ASN A 72 9.12 9.61 -15.58
C ASN A 72 9.50 9.28 -14.13
N ARG A 73 10.69 9.69 -13.64
CA ARG A 73 11.07 9.52 -12.23
C ARG A 73 10.87 10.76 -11.35
N LEU A 74 10.67 11.92 -11.97
CA LEU A 74 10.78 13.23 -11.32
C LEU A 74 9.80 13.48 -10.14
N ASN A 75 8.66 12.79 -10.05
CA ASN A 75 7.66 13.01 -9.00
C ASN A 75 7.07 11.68 -8.49
N GLN A 76 7.28 11.36 -7.21
CA GLN A 76 6.54 10.29 -6.53
C GLN A 76 5.28 10.84 -5.87
N ASN A 77 4.15 10.14 -6.03
CA ASN A 77 2.88 10.54 -5.44
C ASN A 77 2.67 9.88 -4.08
N PHE A 78 2.25 10.68 -3.12
CA PHE A 78 1.98 10.26 -1.77
C PHE A 78 0.53 10.52 -1.42
N LEU A 79 -0.05 9.55 -0.72
CA LEU A 79 -1.32 9.68 -0.04
C LEU A 79 -1.05 9.60 1.45
N LEU A 80 -1.30 10.71 2.15
CA LEU A 80 -1.27 10.76 3.60
C LEU A 80 -2.69 10.74 4.14
N ILE A 81 -2.94 9.84 5.09
CA ILE A 81 -4.17 9.79 5.87
C ILE A 81 -3.85 10.15 7.30
N TYR A 82 -4.64 11.07 7.83
CA TYR A 82 -4.54 11.57 9.20
C TYR A 82 -5.94 11.96 9.69
N GLY A 83 -6.42 11.26 10.71
CA GLY A 83 -7.77 11.48 11.24
C GLY A 83 -8.87 11.21 10.21
N ARG A 84 -9.64 12.26 9.88
CA ARG A 84 -10.72 12.24 8.86
C ARG A 84 -10.31 12.91 7.56
N ARG A 85 -9.02 13.18 7.39
CA ARG A 85 -8.48 13.89 6.23
C ARG A 85 -7.54 12.98 5.49
N ALA A 86 -7.50 13.21 4.18
CA ALA A 86 -6.51 12.64 3.30
C ALA A 86 -5.94 13.80 2.48
N SER A 87 -4.62 13.83 2.37
CA SER A 87 -3.90 14.77 1.52
C SER A 87 -3.12 13.98 0.48
N LEU A 88 -3.24 14.45 -0.76
CA LEU A 88 -2.43 13.98 -1.89
C LEU A 88 -1.34 15.00 -2.11
N PHE A 89 -0.09 14.55 -2.13
CA PHE A 89 1.03 15.42 -2.43
C PHE A 89 2.08 14.70 -3.26
N THR A 90 2.92 15.49 -3.91
CA THR A 90 4.08 15.02 -4.65
C THR A 90 5.35 15.53 -3.97
N LEU A 91 6.39 14.70 -3.97
CA LEU A 91 7.73 15.14 -3.61
C LEU A 91 8.49 15.46 -4.89
N GLU A 92 9.10 16.63 -4.92
CA GLU A 92 10.03 17.04 -5.97
C GLU A 92 11.38 17.34 -5.35
N LYS A 93 12.45 16.74 -5.90
CA LYS A 93 13.81 17.11 -5.53
C LYS A 93 14.20 18.38 -6.28
N LYS A 94 14.35 19.48 -5.57
CA LYS A 94 15.12 20.64 -6.03
C LYS A 94 16.56 20.48 -5.55
N GLN A 95 17.50 21.21 -6.13
CA GLN A 95 18.93 21.13 -5.75
C GLN A 95 19.07 21.10 -4.21
N GLU A 96 19.51 19.96 -3.69
CA GLU A 96 19.72 19.62 -2.26
C GLU A 96 18.49 19.65 -1.33
N LYS A 97 17.27 19.83 -1.82
CA LYS A 97 16.05 19.89 -0.98
C LYS A 97 14.86 19.17 -1.59
N VAL A 98 14.08 18.54 -0.73
CA VAL A 98 12.85 17.82 -1.09
C VAL A 98 11.67 18.73 -0.80
N ASP A 99 10.98 19.21 -1.83
CA ASP A 99 9.80 20.05 -1.72
C ASP A 99 8.52 19.20 -1.82
N VAL A 100 7.57 19.47 -0.94
CA VAL A 100 6.22 18.89 -0.96
C VAL A 100 5.28 19.82 -1.71
N LYS A 101 4.59 19.33 -2.74
CA LYS A 101 3.49 20.04 -3.40
C LYS A 101 2.17 19.33 -3.14
N GLU A 102 1.28 19.94 -2.38
CA GLU A 102 -0.09 19.46 -2.21
C GLU A 102 -0.92 19.67 -3.48
N ASP A 103 -1.81 18.73 -3.80
CA ASP A 103 -2.80 18.90 -4.85
C ASP A 103 -3.90 19.86 -4.38
N GLU A 104 -3.84 21.11 -4.84
CA GLU A 104 -4.80 22.19 -4.52
C GLU A 104 -6.26 21.80 -4.80
N ASN A 105 -6.52 20.80 -5.63
CA ASN A 105 -7.88 20.44 -6.05
C ASN A 105 -8.65 19.52 -5.09
N ASN A 106 -8.05 19.05 -3.99
CA ASN A 106 -8.71 18.40 -2.85
C ASN A 106 -9.90 17.45 -3.17
N HIS A 107 -9.82 16.72 -4.29
CA HIS A 107 -10.85 15.79 -4.76
C HIS A 107 -10.62 14.38 -4.19
N THR A 108 -10.30 14.31 -2.90
CA THR A 108 -10.19 13.02 -2.21
C THR A 108 -11.57 12.37 -2.15
N PRO A 109 -11.68 11.07 -2.51
CA PRO A 109 -12.94 10.35 -2.40
C PRO A 109 -13.58 10.56 -1.03
N ARG A 110 -14.91 10.75 -0.96
CA ARG A 110 -15.63 10.86 0.32
C ARG A 110 -15.33 9.67 1.25
N LEU A 111 -15.00 8.52 0.68
CA LEU A 111 -14.56 7.29 1.35
C LEU A 111 -13.33 7.50 2.25
N LEU A 112 -12.43 8.44 1.91
CA LEU A 112 -11.23 8.73 2.70
C LEU A 112 -11.50 9.60 3.94
N ARG A 113 -12.75 10.04 4.16
CA ARG A 113 -13.13 10.85 5.31
C ARG A 113 -13.50 10.04 6.56
N ASN A 114 -13.45 8.70 6.47
CA ASN A 114 -13.72 7.84 7.61
C ASN A 114 -12.49 7.76 8.54
N LEU A 115 -12.73 7.84 9.86
CA LEU A 115 -11.72 7.84 10.93
C LEU A 115 -10.83 6.60 10.93
N SER A 116 -11.30 5.51 10.34
CA SER A 116 -10.77 4.17 10.56
C SER A 116 -10.64 3.40 9.24
N LEU A 117 -10.00 4.02 8.27
CA LEU A 117 -9.62 3.39 7.00
C LEU A 117 -8.27 2.67 7.13
N ARG A 118 -8.14 1.46 6.58
CA ARG A 118 -6.86 0.76 6.35
C ARG A 118 -6.57 0.73 4.86
N ILE A 119 -5.32 0.96 4.46
CA ILE A 119 -4.87 0.91 3.07
C ILE A 119 -3.73 -0.09 2.95
N THR A 120 -3.84 -0.98 1.97
CA THR A 120 -2.80 -1.94 1.59
C THR A 120 -1.65 -1.27 0.84
N HIS A 121 -0.52 -1.97 0.70
CA HIS A 121 0.53 -1.53 -0.22
C HIS A 121 -0.03 -1.43 -1.66
N PRO A 122 0.37 -0.41 -2.45
CA PRO A 122 -0.14 -0.27 -3.80
C PRO A 122 0.27 -1.44 -4.69
N CYS A 123 -0.67 -1.94 -5.50
CA CYS A 123 -0.39 -2.95 -6.50
C CYS A 123 -0.66 -2.37 -7.88
N ASN A 124 0.40 -2.25 -8.70
CA ASN A 124 0.32 -1.67 -10.04
C ASN A 124 -0.30 -0.25 -10.10
N GLY A 125 -0.19 0.51 -9.01
CA GLY A 125 -0.78 1.86 -8.86
C GLY A 125 -2.23 1.87 -8.36
N LEU A 126 -2.84 0.70 -8.17
CA LEU A 126 -4.14 0.56 -7.53
C LEU A 126 -4.00 0.46 -6.00
N LEU A 127 -4.98 0.97 -5.29
CA LEU A 127 -5.08 0.93 -3.83
C LEU A 127 -6.27 0.07 -3.41
N CYS A 128 -6.09 -0.77 -2.39
CA CYS A 128 -7.19 -1.45 -1.72
C CYS A 128 -7.40 -0.88 -0.32
N LEU A 129 -8.63 -0.45 -0.07
CA LEU A 129 -9.10 0.31 1.07
C LEU A 129 -10.07 -0.58 1.87
N GLN A 130 -9.88 -0.69 3.18
CA GLN A 130 -10.78 -1.39 4.09
C GLN A 130 -11.31 -0.43 5.15
N GLU A 131 -12.62 -0.25 5.18
CA GLU A 131 -13.30 0.54 6.20
C GLU A 131 -13.45 -0.29 7.48
N ASN A 132 -12.82 0.13 8.58
CA ASN A 132 -13.02 -0.48 9.89
C ASN A 132 -14.07 0.28 10.68
N TYR A 133 -15.27 -0.24 10.82
CA TYR A 133 -16.19 0.29 11.83
C TYR A 133 -15.71 -0.14 13.23
N PHE A 134 -15.42 0.81 14.12
CA PHE A 134 -15.37 0.52 15.56
C PHE A 134 -16.80 0.26 16.02
N PRO A 135 -17.11 -0.86 16.69
CA PRO A 135 -18.43 -1.03 17.29
C PRO A 135 -18.61 0.04 18.36
N LYS A 136 -19.32 1.13 18.04
CA LYS A 136 -19.92 1.98 19.06
C LYS A 136 -21.06 1.15 19.65
N TYR A 137 -20.77 0.58 20.81
CA TYR A 137 -21.64 -0.22 21.68
C TYR A 137 -21.81 -1.69 21.29
N LYS A 138 -21.94 -2.52 22.32
CA LYS A 138 -22.17 -3.98 22.33
C LYS A 138 -23.53 -4.36 21.73
N THR A 139 -23.93 -3.79 20.60
CA THR A 139 -25.10 -4.28 19.86
C THR A 139 -24.62 -5.27 18.81
N GLN A 140 -25.23 -6.45 18.82
CA GLN A 140 -24.88 -7.66 18.05
C GLN A 140 -25.08 -7.51 16.53
N ILE A 141 -25.05 -6.29 15.98
CA ILE A 141 -25.20 -6.06 14.55
C ILE A 141 -23.80 -5.84 13.99
N SER A 142 -23.25 -6.89 13.39
CA SER A 142 -22.07 -6.78 12.54
C SER A 142 -22.43 -5.89 11.34
N VAL A 143 -22.01 -4.63 11.37
CA VAL A 143 -22.06 -3.81 10.15
C VAL A 143 -21.02 -4.38 9.18
N PRO A 144 -21.39 -4.75 7.94
CA PRO A 144 -20.44 -5.26 6.97
C PRO A 144 -19.32 -4.23 6.73
N ARG A 145 -18.07 -4.70 6.68
CA ARG A 145 -16.92 -3.82 6.40
C ARG A 145 -16.75 -3.69 4.89
N THR A 146 -16.87 -2.46 4.39
CA THR A 146 -16.71 -2.16 2.98
C THR A 146 -15.24 -2.30 2.56
N ILE A 147 -14.98 -3.10 1.53
CA ILE A 147 -13.67 -3.16 0.86
C ILE A 147 -13.80 -2.47 -0.50
N THR A 148 -12.89 -1.56 -0.79
CA THR A 148 -12.94 -0.74 -2.00
C THR A 148 -11.60 -0.73 -2.70
N LEU A 149 -11.61 -0.99 -4.00
CA LEU A 149 -10.48 -0.73 -4.89
C LEU A 149 -10.59 0.69 -5.45
N TRP A 150 -9.48 1.41 -5.45
CA TRP A 150 -9.40 2.79 -5.93
C TRP A 150 -8.17 2.99 -6.80
N ASN A 151 -8.38 3.66 -7.93
CA ASN A 151 -7.32 4.16 -8.80
C ASN A 151 -7.29 5.69 -8.65
N PRO A 152 -6.29 6.26 -7.96
CA PRO A 152 -6.18 7.71 -7.78
C PRO A 152 -6.07 8.50 -9.09
N CYS A 153 -5.39 7.93 -10.09
CA CYS A 153 -5.14 8.58 -11.38
C CYS A 153 -6.41 8.68 -12.23
N THR A 154 -7.13 7.56 -12.38
CA THR A 154 -8.37 7.53 -13.19
C THR A 154 -9.62 7.91 -12.41
N LYS A 155 -9.51 8.06 -11.08
CA LYS A 155 -10.62 8.27 -10.13
C LYS A 155 -11.66 7.15 -10.12
N GLN A 156 -11.36 6.00 -10.73
CA GLN A 156 -12.23 4.84 -10.71
C GLN A 156 -12.27 4.24 -9.31
N ILE A 157 -13.47 3.83 -8.90
CA ILE A 157 -13.74 3.22 -7.60
C ILE A 157 -14.58 1.97 -7.85
N LYS A 158 -14.22 0.86 -7.20
CA LYS A 158 -15.04 -0.34 -7.17
C LYS A 158 -15.18 -0.82 -5.75
N ILE A 159 -16.42 -0.84 -5.29
CA ILE A 159 -16.79 -1.48 -4.02
C ILE A 159 -16.89 -2.98 -4.29
N LEU A 160 -16.19 -3.78 -3.49
CA LEU A 160 -16.23 -5.22 -3.61
C LEU A 160 -17.56 -5.77 -3.03
N PRO A 161 -18.09 -6.88 -3.58
CA PRO A 161 -19.27 -7.51 -3.01
C PRO A 161 -18.98 -7.94 -1.55
N GLU A 162 -20.01 -7.94 -0.71
CA GLU A 162 -19.91 -8.52 0.62
C GLU A 162 -19.75 -10.04 0.52
N PHE A 163 -19.03 -10.64 1.47
CA PHE A 163 -19.00 -12.09 1.63
C PHE A 163 -19.72 -12.49 2.91
N THR A 164 -20.42 -13.62 2.86
CA THR A 164 -21.17 -14.11 4.01
C THR A 164 -20.20 -14.70 5.03
N ILE A 165 -20.15 -14.05 6.18
CA ILE A 165 -19.50 -14.55 7.39
C ILE A 165 -20.53 -15.48 8.03
N SER A 166 -20.27 -16.79 8.04
CA SER A 166 -21.12 -17.77 8.71
C SER A 166 -20.43 -18.22 9.99
N PRO A 167 -20.71 -17.56 11.13
CA PRO A 167 -20.14 -17.99 12.39
C PRO A 167 -20.55 -19.45 12.63
N PRO A 168 -19.62 -20.36 12.96
CA PRO A 168 -19.98 -21.72 13.32
C PRO A 168 -21.05 -21.70 14.41
N HIS A 169 -22.02 -22.61 14.29
CA HIS A 169 -23.24 -22.73 15.10
C HIS A 169 -22.96 -22.99 16.59
N TYR A 170 -22.35 -22.03 17.27
CA TYR A 170 -22.16 -22.02 18.70
C TYR A 170 -23.22 -21.13 19.33
N THR A 171 -23.84 -21.60 20.41
CA THR A 171 -24.84 -20.89 21.21
C THR A 171 -24.23 -19.79 22.09
N CYS A 172 -22.95 -19.43 21.91
CA CYS A 172 -22.23 -18.47 22.74
C CYS A 172 -22.05 -17.11 22.05
N LYS A 173 -21.77 -16.07 22.85
CA LYS A 173 -21.47 -14.72 22.35
C LYS A 173 -20.12 -14.75 21.63
N TYR A 174 -20.03 -14.05 20.51
CA TYR A 174 -18.80 -13.91 19.75
C TYR A 174 -18.62 -12.48 19.24
N ASP A 175 -17.36 -12.07 19.11
CA ASP A 175 -16.95 -10.86 18.41
C ASP A 175 -16.27 -11.25 17.09
N ILE A 176 -16.56 -10.50 16.03
CA ILE A 176 -15.90 -10.66 14.72
C ILE A 176 -14.89 -9.54 14.54
N GLU A 177 -13.65 -9.91 14.25
CA GLU A 177 -12.56 -9.00 13.93
C GLU A 177 -12.03 -9.29 12.52
N PHE A 178 -11.99 -8.26 11.66
CA PHE A 178 -11.22 -8.35 10.42
C PHE A 178 -9.79 -7.93 10.74
N ASP A 179 -8.93 -8.91 10.89
CA ASP A 179 -7.60 -8.73 11.45
C ASP A 179 -6.68 -8.01 10.46
N SER A 180 -6.62 -8.53 9.24
CA SER A 180 -5.68 -8.05 8.22
C SER A 180 -6.20 -8.25 6.81
N ILE A 181 -5.68 -7.43 5.89
CA ILE A 181 -6.00 -7.43 4.47
C ILE A 181 -4.69 -7.41 3.67
N GLY A 182 -4.70 -8.08 2.51
CA GLY A 182 -3.68 -7.94 1.49
C GLY A 182 -4.27 -7.80 0.10
N PHE A 183 -3.53 -7.13 -0.76
CA PHE A 183 -3.91 -6.86 -2.14
C PHE A 183 -2.71 -7.05 -3.05
N GLY A 184 -2.91 -7.80 -4.13
CA GLY A 184 -1.84 -8.15 -5.04
C GLY A 184 -2.34 -8.61 -6.39
N PHE A 185 -1.40 -8.94 -7.27
CA PHE A 185 -1.68 -9.32 -8.65
C PHE A 185 -1.14 -10.73 -8.93
N ASP A 186 -2.01 -11.60 -9.42
CA ASP A 186 -1.67 -12.91 -9.93
C ASP A 186 -1.33 -12.78 -11.43
N ARG A 187 -0.02 -12.77 -11.72
CA ARG A 187 0.49 -12.69 -13.09
C ARG A 187 0.11 -13.87 -13.98
N LYS A 188 -0.18 -15.04 -13.42
CA LYS A 188 -0.50 -16.25 -14.19
C LYS A 188 -1.93 -16.22 -14.68
N SER A 189 -2.86 -15.79 -13.83
CA SER A 189 -4.27 -15.62 -14.22
C SER A 189 -4.60 -14.21 -14.74
N ASN A 190 -3.63 -13.28 -14.69
CA ASN A 190 -3.81 -11.87 -15.03
C ASN A 190 -4.97 -11.24 -14.24
N ASP A 191 -4.99 -11.48 -12.94
CA ASP A 191 -6.08 -11.11 -12.05
C ASP A 191 -5.59 -10.39 -10.80
N TYR A 192 -6.37 -9.43 -10.35
CA TYR A 192 -6.16 -8.79 -9.06
C TYR A 192 -6.89 -9.57 -7.98
N LYS A 193 -6.19 -9.83 -6.88
CA LYS A 193 -6.73 -10.60 -5.76
C LYS A 193 -6.66 -9.79 -4.47
N VAL A 194 -7.68 -9.95 -3.63
CA VAL A 194 -7.72 -9.38 -2.27
C VAL A 194 -7.90 -10.52 -1.29
N ILE A 195 -6.99 -10.63 -0.33
CA ILE A 195 -7.09 -11.60 0.77
C ILE A 195 -7.51 -10.88 2.05
N VAL A 196 -8.46 -11.45 2.76
CA VAL A 196 -8.97 -10.93 4.03
C VAL A 196 -8.94 -12.03 5.07
N PHE A 197 -8.40 -11.70 6.24
CA PHE A 197 -8.43 -12.59 7.40
C PHE A 197 -9.48 -12.13 8.40
N VAL A 198 -10.35 -13.06 8.80
CA VAL A 198 -11.43 -12.84 9.75
C VAL A 198 -11.21 -13.73 10.96
N THR A 199 -11.28 -13.14 12.14
CA THR A 199 -11.13 -13.83 13.42
C THR A 199 -12.44 -13.74 14.20
N TYR A 200 -12.89 -14.89 14.69
CA TYR A 200 -14.02 -15.02 15.60
C TYR A 200 -13.49 -15.26 17.00
N LYS A 201 -13.84 -14.38 17.93
CA LYS A 201 -13.51 -14.53 19.35
C LYS A 201 -14.75 -14.92 20.12
N TYR A 202 -14.82 -16.19 20.53
CA TYR A 202 -15.94 -16.70 21.32
C TYR A 202 -15.68 -16.46 22.80
N THR A 203 -16.71 -16.07 23.53
CA THR A 203 -16.66 -15.93 25.00
C THR A 203 -17.74 -16.77 25.64
N ARG A 204 -17.35 -17.63 26.59
CA ARG A 204 -18.26 -18.47 27.37
C ARG A 204 -18.26 -18.01 28.83
N ASP A 205 -19.29 -17.23 29.20
CA ASP A 205 -19.36 -16.47 30.45
C ASP A 205 -18.19 -15.50 30.69
N GLU A 206 -18.37 -14.53 31.60
CA GLU A 206 -17.47 -13.37 31.74
C GLU A 206 -16.01 -13.72 32.10
N HIS A 207 -15.71 -14.98 32.44
CA HIS A 207 -14.43 -15.38 33.01
C HIS A 207 -13.76 -16.65 32.45
N LEU A 208 -14.34 -17.42 31.51
CA LEU A 208 -13.70 -18.67 31.08
C LEU A 208 -13.66 -18.89 29.55
N MET A 209 -12.43 -19.01 29.05
CA MET A 209 -12.03 -19.50 27.72
C MET A 209 -12.47 -18.64 26.51
N LYS A 210 -11.47 -18.00 25.87
CA LYS A 210 -11.62 -17.43 24.53
C LYS A 210 -11.23 -18.49 23.50
N ALA A 211 -12.21 -19.07 22.81
CA ALA A 211 -11.90 -19.83 21.60
C ALA A 211 -11.71 -18.84 20.44
N ILE A 212 -10.72 -19.10 19.59
CA ILE A 212 -10.40 -18.26 18.44
C ILE A 212 -10.50 -19.12 17.19
N THR A 213 -11.43 -18.78 16.30
CA THR A 213 -11.51 -19.38 14.96
C THR A 213 -11.08 -18.35 13.94
N ARG A 214 -10.36 -18.76 12.89
CA ARG A 214 -9.93 -17.88 11.82
C ARG A 214 -10.42 -18.38 10.47
N GLU A 215 -10.72 -17.45 9.60
CA GLU A 215 -11.05 -17.68 8.21
C GLU A 215 -10.18 -16.79 7.32
N ALA A 216 -9.89 -17.29 6.13
CA ALA A 216 -9.26 -16.52 5.07
C ALA A 216 -10.19 -16.53 3.85
N HIS A 217 -10.45 -15.35 3.31
CA HIS A 217 -11.31 -15.14 2.15
C HIS A 217 -10.50 -14.47 1.04
N LEU A 218 -10.50 -15.07 -0.15
CA LEU A 218 -9.78 -14.60 -1.32
C LEU A 218 -10.76 -14.14 -2.40
N TYR A 219 -10.72 -12.86 -2.72
CA TYR A 219 -11.47 -12.27 -3.81
C TYR A 219 -10.68 -12.34 -5.12
N SER A 220 -11.40 -12.57 -6.22
CA SER A 220 -10.91 -12.46 -7.59
C SER A 220 -11.64 -11.31 -8.29
N LEU A 221 -10.89 -10.34 -8.83
CA LEU A 221 -11.46 -9.20 -9.54
C LEU A 221 -12.13 -9.63 -10.84
N SER A 222 -11.49 -10.53 -11.59
CA SER A 222 -11.98 -11.07 -12.85
C SER A 222 -13.30 -11.83 -12.68
N ARG A 223 -13.43 -12.63 -11.62
CA ARG A 223 -14.64 -13.41 -11.33
C ARG A 223 -15.67 -12.64 -10.49
N ASN A 224 -15.29 -11.45 -10.01
CA ASN A 224 -16.08 -10.63 -9.11
C ASN A 224 -16.71 -11.42 -7.94
N SER A 225 -15.95 -12.35 -7.35
CA SER A 225 -16.46 -13.27 -6.33
C SER A 225 -15.39 -13.63 -5.30
N TRP A 226 -15.86 -13.98 -4.11
CA TRP A 226 -15.05 -14.47 -3.01
C TRP A 226 -15.03 -16.00 -3.01
N LYS A 227 -13.88 -16.56 -2.63
CA LYS A 227 -13.78 -17.96 -2.21
C LYS A 227 -13.14 -18.02 -0.83
N GLN A 228 -13.63 -18.92 0.01
CA GLN A 228 -12.97 -19.24 1.26
C GLN A 228 -11.76 -20.12 0.97
N ILE A 229 -10.62 -19.81 1.61
CA ILE A 229 -9.40 -20.62 1.55
C ILE A 229 -9.03 -21.07 2.96
N THR A 230 -8.23 -22.13 3.05
CA THR A 230 -7.73 -22.62 4.33
C THR A 230 -6.89 -21.53 4.99
N PRO A 231 -7.19 -21.09 6.22
CA PRO A 231 -6.36 -20.11 6.92
C PRO A 231 -4.98 -20.72 7.24
N PRO A 232 -3.95 -19.90 7.50
CA PRO A 232 -2.67 -20.38 7.99
C PRO A 232 -2.84 -21.14 9.32
N PRO A 233 -1.84 -21.95 9.74
CA PRO A 233 -1.92 -22.79 10.93
C PRO A 233 -2.43 -22.02 12.15
N PRO A 234 -3.34 -22.60 12.96
CA PRO A 234 -3.94 -21.89 14.07
C PRO A 234 -2.84 -21.49 15.08
N ASN A 235 -2.96 -20.26 15.62
CA ASN A 235 -2.18 -19.65 16.73
C ASN A 235 -1.37 -18.38 16.40
N PHE A 236 -1.54 -17.73 15.25
CA PHE A 236 -0.90 -16.41 15.01
C PHE A 236 -1.90 -15.25 15.22
N GLY A 237 -1.43 -14.14 15.78
CA GLY A 237 -2.09 -12.84 15.80
C GLY A 237 -1.42 -11.90 14.80
N PHE A 238 -2.21 -11.11 14.09
CA PHE A 238 -1.67 -10.09 13.18
C PHE A 238 -1.14 -8.89 13.96
N GLY A 239 0.00 -8.39 13.51
CA GLY A 239 0.77 -7.38 14.22
C GLY A 239 1.80 -8.01 15.15
N LEU A 240 3.00 -7.42 15.16
CA LEU A 240 4.06 -7.75 16.10
C LEU A 240 3.85 -6.86 17.33
N ALA A 241 3.16 -7.37 18.35
CA ALA A 241 2.79 -6.62 19.54
C ALA A 241 3.92 -6.60 20.59
N ASN A 242 4.03 -5.46 21.29
CA ASN A 242 4.45 -5.44 22.69
C ASN A 242 3.36 -6.10 23.53
N GLU A 243 3.73 -6.85 24.56
CA GLU A 243 2.79 -7.31 25.58
C GLU A 243 1.96 -6.15 26.17
N ALA A 244 0.68 -6.44 26.41
CA ALA A 244 -0.28 -5.72 27.24
C ALA A 244 -0.18 -4.18 27.25
N CYS A 245 -0.85 -3.50 26.32
CA CYS A 245 -1.61 -2.27 26.64
C CYS A 245 -2.56 -1.84 25.50
N SER A 246 -3.86 -1.90 25.83
CA SER A 246 -4.96 -1.08 25.31
C SER A 246 -5.56 -1.39 23.91
N PRO A 247 -6.89 -1.61 23.81
CA PRO A 247 -7.62 -1.72 22.54
C PRO A 247 -7.73 -0.39 21.75
N TYR A 248 -7.14 0.70 22.24
CA TYR A 248 -7.24 2.03 21.65
C TYR A 248 -6.06 2.45 20.73
N TYR A 249 -4.99 1.64 20.62
CA TYR A 249 -3.75 2.07 19.94
C TYR A 249 -3.24 1.16 18.81
N ASN A 250 -4.10 0.35 18.18
CA ASN A 250 -3.75 -0.30 16.90
C ASN A 250 -3.85 0.73 15.76
N LEU A 251 -2.95 1.71 15.78
CA LEU A 251 -2.87 2.86 14.89
C LEU A 251 -1.76 2.61 13.85
N GLY A 252 -2.13 2.68 12.57
CA GLY A 252 -1.20 2.61 11.43
C GLY A 252 -0.87 1.19 10.95
N ASN A 253 -0.34 1.13 9.73
CA ASN A 253 0.21 0.06 8.86
C ASN A 253 0.46 -1.39 9.37
N LYS A 254 0.35 -1.70 10.66
CA LYS A 254 0.59 -3.01 11.30
C LYS A 254 -0.40 -4.11 10.87
N ALA A 255 -1.52 -3.75 10.24
CA ALA A 255 -2.58 -4.67 9.83
C ALA A 255 -2.75 -4.80 8.31
N CYS A 256 -1.88 -4.19 7.51
CA CYS A 256 -1.93 -4.25 6.05
C CYS A 256 -0.69 -4.95 5.51
N SER A 257 -0.85 -5.73 4.44
CA SER A 257 0.29 -6.40 3.79
C SER A 257 1.23 -5.39 3.14
N THR A 258 2.53 -5.65 3.21
CA THR A 258 3.49 -5.18 2.18
C THR A 258 3.38 -6.10 0.97
N TYR A 259 3.36 -5.55 -0.25
CA TYR A 259 3.27 -6.31 -1.50
C TYR A 259 4.56 -6.17 -2.31
N ILE A 260 5.15 -7.28 -2.71
CA ILE A 260 6.35 -7.34 -3.56
C ILE A 260 6.16 -8.50 -4.53
N ASP A 261 6.23 -8.20 -5.83
CA ASP A 261 6.25 -9.16 -6.94
C ASP A 261 5.32 -10.39 -6.77
N GLY A 262 4.02 -10.14 -6.59
CA GLY A 262 3.02 -11.21 -6.48
C GLY A 262 2.86 -11.79 -5.08
N ILE A 263 3.65 -11.37 -4.09
CA ILE A 263 3.62 -11.89 -2.72
C ILE A 263 3.24 -10.79 -1.73
N CYS A 264 2.28 -11.08 -0.85
CA CYS A 264 1.93 -10.23 0.28
C CYS A 264 2.65 -10.70 1.56
N TYR A 265 3.09 -9.77 2.40
CA TYR A 265 3.83 -10.01 3.64
C TYR A 265 3.19 -9.30 4.84
N TRP A 266 3.07 -9.99 5.96
CA TRP A 266 2.54 -9.48 7.22
C TRP A 266 3.42 -9.86 8.40
N GLY A 267 3.66 -8.92 9.32
CA GLY A 267 4.21 -9.26 10.63
C GLY A 267 3.14 -9.94 11.50
N VAL A 268 3.47 -11.11 12.05
CA VAL A 268 2.56 -11.90 12.88
C VAL A 268 3.28 -12.47 14.11
N SER A 269 2.56 -12.62 15.21
CA SER A 269 3.08 -13.16 16.47
C SER A 269 2.30 -14.41 16.88
N ASN A 270 2.99 -15.47 17.28
CA ASN A 270 2.41 -16.64 17.94
C ASN A 270 2.93 -16.69 19.38
N GLY A 271 2.35 -15.84 20.23
CA GLY A 271 2.83 -15.63 21.60
C GLY A 271 4.20 -14.94 21.62
N PRO A 272 5.23 -15.53 22.26
CA PRO A 272 6.55 -14.91 22.35
C PRO A 272 7.33 -14.95 21.03
N VAL A 273 6.86 -15.70 20.02
CA VAL A 273 7.56 -15.88 18.75
C VAL A 273 6.96 -14.95 17.70
N ALA A 274 7.80 -14.11 17.09
CA ALA A 274 7.48 -13.20 16.00
C ALA A 274 8.00 -13.75 14.66
N PHE A 275 7.19 -13.67 13.61
CA PHE A 275 7.59 -14.06 12.26
C PHE A 275 6.85 -13.23 11.20
N ILE A 276 7.26 -13.37 9.94
CA ILE A 276 6.55 -12.80 8.80
C ILE A 276 5.74 -13.91 8.14
N LEU A 277 4.44 -13.71 8.00
CA LEU A 277 3.58 -14.53 7.13
C LEU A 277 3.69 -13.97 5.71
N SER A 278 3.88 -14.83 4.72
CA SER A 278 3.76 -14.48 3.31
C SER A 278 2.65 -15.27 2.63
N PHE A 279 2.05 -14.67 1.60
CA PHE A 279 1.06 -15.32 0.75
C PHE A 279 1.35 -15.03 -0.71
N ASP A 280 1.57 -16.08 -1.49
CA ASP A 280 1.80 -16.00 -2.93
C ASP A 280 0.44 -15.91 -3.66
N MET A 281 0.23 -14.84 -4.45
CA MET A 281 -1.02 -14.63 -5.17
C MET A 281 -1.21 -15.60 -6.35
N VAL A 282 -0.13 -16.16 -6.89
CA VAL A 282 -0.13 -17.11 -8.01
C VAL A 282 -0.38 -18.52 -7.51
N GLU A 283 0.43 -18.97 -6.56
CA GLU A 283 0.36 -20.33 -6.02
C GLU A 283 -0.72 -20.46 -4.93
N GLU A 284 -1.27 -19.33 -4.45
CA GLU A 284 -2.27 -19.27 -3.37
C GLU A 284 -1.83 -20.02 -2.11
N ALA A 285 -0.53 -19.93 -1.82
CA ALA A 285 0.13 -20.68 -0.76
C ALA A 285 0.74 -19.75 0.28
N TYR A 286 0.71 -20.19 1.53
CA TYR A 286 1.35 -19.50 2.66
C TYR A 286 2.77 -19.98 2.85
N SER A 287 3.64 -19.06 3.29
CA SER A 287 4.95 -19.40 3.85
C SER A 287 5.24 -18.53 5.07
N THR A 288 6.23 -18.94 5.86
CA THR A 288 6.65 -18.23 7.07
C THR A 288 8.13 -17.91 6.99
N ILE A 289 8.50 -16.69 7.35
CA ILE A 289 9.89 -16.22 7.38
C ILE A 289 10.20 -15.83 8.82
N SER A 290 11.21 -16.46 9.40
CA SER A 290 11.69 -16.09 10.73
C SER A 290 12.34 -14.71 10.71
N LEU A 291 12.11 -13.94 11.77
CA LEU A 291 12.83 -12.71 12.05
C LEU A 291 14.15 -13.04 12.76
N PRO A 292 15.21 -12.23 12.61
CA PRO A 292 16.46 -12.42 13.36
C PRO A 292 16.22 -12.32 14.88
N ASP A 293 16.91 -13.14 15.67
CA ASP A 293 16.69 -13.23 17.13
C ASP A 293 16.82 -11.88 17.85
N SER A 294 17.66 -10.98 17.32
CA SER A 294 17.90 -9.65 17.88
C SER A 294 16.68 -8.71 17.82
N ILE A 295 15.64 -9.03 17.04
CA ILE A 295 14.45 -8.16 16.86
C ILE A 295 13.16 -8.76 17.43
N CYS A 296 13.18 -10.02 17.89
CA CYS A 296 11.98 -10.81 18.22
C CYS A 296 11.15 -10.32 19.43
N LYS A 297 11.52 -9.23 20.11
CA LYS A 297 10.85 -8.76 21.35
C LYS A 297 10.51 -7.25 21.36
N LEU A 298 10.66 -6.58 20.23
CA LEU A 298 10.58 -5.13 20.14
C LEU A 298 9.66 -4.71 18.99
N GLU A 299 9.32 -3.42 18.93
CA GLU A 299 8.42 -2.92 17.88
C GLU A 299 9.09 -3.05 16.51
N VAL A 300 8.48 -3.83 15.62
CA VAL A 300 8.96 -4.07 14.25
C VAL A 300 7.89 -3.70 13.23
N HIS A 301 8.28 -2.92 12.22
CA HIS A 301 7.45 -2.59 11.07
C HIS A 301 7.97 -3.29 9.81
N ILE A 302 7.11 -4.04 9.12
CA ILE A 302 7.43 -4.71 7.86
C ILE A 302 7.11 -3.78 6.68
N THR A 303 8.09 -3.59 5.81
CA THR A 303 8.02 -2.69 4.65
C THR A 303 8.80 -3.28 3.47
N SER A 304 8.97 -2.50 2.40
CA SER A 304 9.81 -2.87 1.26
C SER A 304 10.82 -1.77 0.92
N ILE A 305 12.01 -2.18 0.50
CA ILE A 305 13.08 -1.31 -0.02
C ILE A 305 13.74 -2.03 -1.19
N ASP A 306 13.91 -1.35 -2.33
CA ASP A 306 14.56 -1.94 -3.51
C ASP A 306 13.94 -3.27 -3.95
N GLU A 307 12.60 -3.37 -3.89
CA GLU A 307 11.86 -4.61 -4.17
C GLU A 307 12.23 -5.80 -3.24
N LEU A 308 12.87 -5.53 -2.10
CA LEU A 308 13.18 -6.51 -1.06
C LEU A 308 12.29 -6.31 0.17
N VAL A 309 12.05 -7.40 0.89
CA VAL A 309 11.37 -7.35 2.20
C VAL A 309 12.31 -6.69 3.20
N ALA A 310 11.81 -5.67 3.90
CA ALA A 310 12.55 -4.95 4.91
C ALA A 310 11.80 -4.94 6.25
N ALA A 311 12.56 -4.94 7.34
CA ALA A 311 12.04 -4.82 8.70
C ALA A 311 12.71 -3.63 9.40
N ILE A 312 11.89 -2.77 9.98
CA ILE A 312 12.33 -1.62 10.78
C ILE A 312 12.16 -1.99 12.22
N HIS A 313 13.27 -2.07 12.93
CA HIS A 313 13.31 -2.37 14.35
C HIS A 313 13.47 -1.07 15.13
N VAL A 314 12.44 -0.71 15.89
CA VAL A 314 12.43 0.48 16.75
C VAL A 314 13.20 0.15 18.03
N LEU A 315 14.34 0.81 18.23
CA LEU A 315 15.17 0.56 19.40
C LEU A 315 14.57 1.22 20.65
N PRO A 316 14.64 0.59 21.84
CA PRO A 316 14.21 1.24 23.07
C PRO A 316 15.06 2.49 23.30
N ARG A 317 14.42 3.56 23.79
CA ARG A 317 15.16 4.75 24.25
C ARG A 317 15.92 4.40 25.53
N GLU A 318 17.12 4.93 25.66
CA GLU A 318 17.84 4.88 26.93
C GLU A 318 17.10 5.74 27.98
N GLU A 319 17.18 5.32 29.24
CA GLU A 319 16.46 5.99 30.33
C GLU A 319 16.96 7.44 30.48
N GLY A 320 16.03 8.40 30.42
CA GLY A 320 16.35 9.83 30.45
C GLY A 320 16.72 10.46 29.10
N MET A 321 16.73 9.70 28.01
CA MET A 321 16.96 10.21 26.65
C MET A 321 15.64 10.37 25.88
N ASP A 322 15.49 11.50 25.19
CA ASP A 322 14.37 11.75 24.27
C ASP A 322 14.67 11.35 22.83
N GLU A 323 15.87 10.87 22.56
CA GLU A 323 16.30 10.45 21.24
C GLU A 323 15.76 9.06 20.87
N GLN A 324 15.33 8.92 19.62
CA GLN A 324 14.85 7.66 19.05
C GLN A 324 15.85 7.11 18.03
N SER A 325 16.13 5.81 18.09
CA SER A 325 16.96 5.11 17.11
C SER A 325 16.22 3.95 16.46
N PHE A 326 16.66 3.53 15.29
CA PHE A 326 16.08 2.43 14.52
C PHE A 326 17.19 1.58 13.88
N ASP A 327 16.94 0.29 13.73
CA ASP A 327 17.72 -0.56 12.83
C ASP A 327 16.90 -0.89 11.58
N LEU A 328 17.51 -0.76 10.41
CA LEU A 328 16.96 -1.22 9.15
C LEU A 328 17.57 -2.57 8.78
N TRP A 329 16.71 -3.57 8.66
CA TRP A 329 17.06 -4.91 8.20
C TRP A 329 16.44 -5.20 6.83
N VAL A 330 17.17 -5.88 5.97
CA VAL A 330 16.69 -6.31 4.64
C VAL A 330 16.93 -7.81 4.49
N LEU A 331 15.94 -8.51 3.95
CA LEU A 331 16.02 -9.92 3.60
C LEU A 331 16.53 -10.05 2.17
N LEU A 332 17.70 -10.65 1.98
CA LEU A 332 18.28 -10.86 0.64
C LEU A 332 17.63 -12.03 -0.10
N ASP A 333 17.46 -13.17 0.58
CA ASP A 333 16.96 -14.40 -0.03
C ASP A 333 15.68 -14.87 0.66
N ILE A 334 14.56 -14.79 -0.06
CA ILE A 334 13.27 -15.28 0.45
C ILE A 334 13.36 -16.79 0.68
N GLY A 335 13.07 -17.23 1.91
CA GLY A 335 13.15 -18.63 2.32
C GLY A 335 14.42 -19.01 3.09
N CYS A 336 15.42 -18.11 3.18
CA CYS A 336 16.57 -18.29 4.05
C CYS A 336 16.48 -17.37 5.28
N SER A 337 16.17 -17.92 6.46
CA SER A 337 16.12 -17.12 7.69
C SER A 337 17.44 -16.45 8.05
N ASN A 338 18.57 -16.93 7.53
CA ASN A 338 19.91 -16.39 7.80
C ASN A 338 20.32 -15.30 6.81
N SER A 339 19.48 -14.93 5.84
CA SER A 339 19.81 -13.90 4.84
C SER A 339 19.41 -12.48 5.27
N TRP A 340 19.00 -12.29 6.52
CA TRP A 340 18.75 -10.96 7.06
C TRP A 340 20.06 -10.23 7.28
N ILE A 341 20.20 -9.07 6.63
CA ILE A 341 21.34 -8.17 6.84
C ILE A 341 20.86 -6.88 7.48
N LYS A 342 21.61 -6.39 8.48
CA LYS A 342 21.42 -5.03 8.98
C LYS A 342 22.02 -4.07 7.95
N LYS A 343 21.16 -3.33 7.24
CA LYS A 343 21.58 -2.39 6.19
C LYS A 343 22.06 -1.07 6.80
N LEU A 344 21.38 -0.57 7.83
CA LEU A 344 21.68 0.74 8.42
C LEU A 344 21.21 0.82 9.89
N LYS A 345 21.96 1.55 10.71
CA LYS A 345 21.50 2.07 12.00
C LYS A 345 21.14 3.55 11.81
N ILE A 346 19.94 3.93 12.22
CA ILE A 346 19.36 5.25 12.00
C ILE A 346 19.20 5.95 13.35
N GLY A 347 19.66 7.20 13.44
CA GLY A 347 19.63 7.98 14.68
C GLY A 347 20.92 7.88 15.51
N PRO A 348 20.94 8.45 16.72
CA PRO A 348 19.79 8.99 17.46
C PRO A 348 19.14 10.23 16.81
N ILE A 349 17.81 10.33 16.90
CA ILE A 349 17.03 11.46 16.39
C ILE A 349 16.23 12.09 17.52
N LEU A 350 16.41 13.38 17.76
CA LEU A 350 15.65 14.17 18.73
C LEU A 350 14.34 14.70 18.11
N GLY A 351 13.29 14.84 18.91
CA GLY A 351 12.02 15.48 18.49
C GLY A 351 11.09 14.60 17.66
N VAL A 352 11.27 13.28 17.72
CA VAL A 352 10.46 12.28 16.99
C VAL A 352 9.59 11.53 17.99
N ALA A 353 8.31 11.30 17.65
CA ALA A 353 7.35 10.65 18.54
C ALA A 353 7.84 9.30 19.11
N ARG A 354 7.47 9.04 20.38
CA ARG A 354 7.69 7.75 21.04
C ARG A 354 6.85 6.67 20.38
N ARG A 355 7.51 5.66 19.80
CA ARG A 355 6.90 4.46 19.18
C ARG A 355 6.01 4.80 17.97
N SER A 356 5.97 3.91 16.97
CA SER A 356 5.15 4.11 15.76
C SER A 356 5.37 5.44 14.99
N SER A 357 6.53 6.09 15.15
CA SER A 357 6.88 7.32 14.42
C SER A 357 7.26 7.05 12.98
N VAL A 358 7.73 5.84 12.65
CA VAL A 358 8.11 5.50 11.29
C VAL A 358 6.89 5.22 10.43
N MET A 359 6.73 6.03 9.38
CA MET A 359 5.64 5.91 8.44
C MET A 359 6.04 5.12 7.20
N ARG A 360 7.21 5.44 6.60
CA ARG A 360 7.71 4.80 5.38
C ARG A 360 9.16 5.19 5.07
N PHE A 361 9.88 4.35 4.33
CA PHE A 361 11.05 4.78 3.55
C PHE A 361 10.65 5.37 2.21
N TRP A 362 11.50 6.26 1.74
CA TRP A 362 11.49 6.80 0.40
C TRP A 362 12.92 6.79 -0.12
N LYS A 363 13.10 6.46 -1.40
CA LYS A 363 14.36 6.66 -2.09
C LYS A 363 14.14 7.66 -3.21
N ASP A 364 15.08 8.59 -3.34
CA ASP A 364 15.12 9.50 -4.46
C ASP A 364 15.81 8.87 -5.69
N ASP A 365 15.96 9.69 -6.73
CA ASP A 365 16.54 9.27 -8.01
C ASP A 365 18.05 8.96 -7.94
N ASP A 366 18.73 9.47 -6.92
CA ASP A 366 20.16 9.26 -6.67
C ASP A 366 20.39 8.10 -5.68
N ASP A 367 19.36 7.27 -5.43
CA ASP A 367 19.36 6.17 -4.46
C ASP A 367 19.55 6.62 -3.00
N ALA A 368 19.42 7.92 -2.71
CA ALA A 368 19.47 8.43 -1.34
C ALA A 368 18.20 8.02 -0.60
N LEU A 369 18.40 7.44 0.59
CA LEU A 369 17.34 6.92 1.43
C LEU A 369 16.86 8.02 2.37
N PHE A 370 15.56 8.22 2.43
CA PHE A 370 14.90 9.13 3.35
C PHE A 370 13.86 8.37 4.18
N LEU A 371 13.63 8.85 5.40
CA LEU A 371 12.68 8.27 6.33
C LEU A 371 11.58 9.28 6.65
N PHE A 372 10.33 8.90 6.36
CA PHE A 372 9.17 9.64 6.83
C PHE A 372 8.89 9.26 8.27
N LEU A 373 8.97 10.26 9.15
CA LEU A 373 8.77 10.15 10.58
C LEU A 373 7.62 11.06 11.02
N VAL A 374 7.15 10.85 12.24
CA VAL A 374 6.26 11.78 12.94
C VAL A 374 7.02 12.41 14.10
N SER A 375 7.01 13.74 14.17
CA SER A 375 7.62 14.50 15.27
C SER A 375 6.85 14.31 16.58
N ASP A 376 7.44 14.73 17.71
CA ASP A 376 6.74 14.78 19.01
C ASP A 376 5.55 15.77 18.99
N ASP A 377 5.59 16.76 18.09
CA ASP A 377 4.50 17.71 17.84
C ASP A 377 3.46 17.19 16.83
N ASP A 378 3.50 15.88 16.52
CA ASP A 378 2.57 15.23 15.60
C ASP A 378 2.62 15.76 14.16
N GLU A 379 3.77 16.25 13.69
CA GLU A 379 3.99 16.69 12.31
C GLU A 379 4.70 15.62 11.48
N LEU A 380 4.39 15.56 10.18
CA LEU A 380 5.14 14.70 9.25
C LEU A 380 6.51 15.36 8.95
N VAL A 381 7.59 14.65 9.27
CA VAL A 381 8.98 15.09 9.05
C VAL A 381 9.74 14.09 8.20
N ILE A 382 10.74 14.59 7.45
CA ILE A 382 11.60 13.76 6.60
C ILE A 382 13.00 13.77 7.20
N PHE A 383 13.58 12.59 7.38
CA PHE A 383 14.93 12.43 7.91
C PHE A 383 15.85 11.83 6.87
N ASP A 384 16.99 12.47 6.64
CA ASP A 384 18.10 11.91 5.87
C ASP A 384 19.06 11.19 6.84
N PRO A 385 19.19 9.85 6.78
CA PRO A 385 20.02 9.09 7.68
C PRO A 385 21.51 9.15 7.35
N TYR A 386 21.91 9.66 6.18
CA TYR A 386 23.32 9.82 5.80
C TYR A 386 23.86 11.19 6.22
N VAL A 387 23.02 12.23 6.15
CA VAL A 387 23.37 13.58 6.59
C VAL A 387 23.10 13.76 8.08
N GLY A 388 22.13 13.03 8.63
CA GLY A 388 21.70 13.18 10.03
C GLY A 388 20.81 14.41 10.25
N GLU A 389 20.25 14.98 9.18
CA GLU A 389 19.40 16.16 9.24
C GLU A 389 17.91 15.81 9.21
N LEU A 390 17.17 16.49 10.08
CA LEU A 390 15.71 16.47 10.09
C LEU A 390 15.19 17.63 9.23
N HIS A 391 14.63 17.32 8.08
CA HIS A 391 13.94 18.30 7.25
C HIS A 391 12.49 18.41 7.73
N CYS A 392 12.25 19.42 8.57
CA CYS A 392 10.90 19.79 9.01
C CYS A 392 10.32 20.80 8.03
N ARG A 393 9.19 20.49 7.36
CA ARG A 393 8.48 21.45 6.49
C ARG A 393 7.12 21.03 5.94
N SER A 394 6.41 20.13 6.61
CA SER A 394 4.99 19.99 6.30
C SER A 394 4.22 20.74 7.38
N GLY A 395 3.51 21.81 7.02
CA GLY A 395 2.47 22.39 7.89
C GLY A 395 1.25 21.47 8.01
N ILE A 396 1.48 20.16 7.94
CA ILE A 396 0.48 19.11 7.93
C ILE A 396 0.46 18.52 9.34
N GLU A 397 -0.33 19.15 10.21
CA GLU A 397 -0.62 18.64 11.54
C GLU A 397 -1.31 17.26 11.41
N THR A 398 -0.64 16.21 11.89
CA THR A 398 -1.17 14.83 11.85
C THR A 398 -1.79 14.46 13.19
N PHE A 399 -3.07 14.76 13.39
CA PHE A 399 -3.77 14.37 14.64
C PHE A 399 -3.64 12.87 14.96
N ILE A 400 -3.70 12.56 16.27
CA ILE A 400 -3.35 11.30 16.94
C ILE A 400 -4.05 10.03 16.38
N SER A 401 -5.18 10.14 15.67
CA SER A 401 -5.92 8.97 15.19
C SER A 401 -5.65 8.65 13.70
N ASN A 402 -5.17 7.43 13.42
CA ASN A 402 -5.01 6.77 12.12
C ASN A 402 -4.05 7.47 11.14
N ARG A 403 -2.75 7.15 11.24
CA ARG A 403 -1.68 7.66 10.37
C ARG A 403 -1.26 6.60 9.36
N GLN A 404 -1.41 6.88 8.07
CA GLN A 404 -0.90 6.04 6.98
C GLN A 404 -0.29 6.92 5.89
N LEU A 405 0.91 6.55 5.44
CA LEU A 405 1.58 7.19 4.32
C LEU A 405 1.83 6.14 3.23
N ILE A 406 1.22 6.37 2.08
CA ILE A 406 1.25 5.45 0.94
C ILE A 406 1.92 6.15 -0.22
N CYS A 407 3.08 5.63 -0.65
CA CYS A 407 3.71 6.04 -1.91
C CYS A 407 3.13 5.18 -3.02
N TYR A 408 2.54 5.79 -4.05
CA TYR A 408 1.95 5.10 -5.18
C TYR A 408 2.37 5.73 -6.50
N HIS A 409 2.33 4.92 -7.56
CA HIS A 409 2.55 5.36 -8.92
C HIS A 409 1.19 5.55 -9.58
N GLU A 410 1.00 6.64 -10.32
CA GLU A 410 -0.19 6.78 -11.15
C GLU A 410 -0.22 5.68 -12.22
N THR A 411 -1.43 5.24 -12.55
CA THR A 411 -1.65 4.15 -13.50
C THR A 411 -2.99 4.30 -14.18
N MET A 412 -3.07 3.87 -15.43
CA MET A 412 -4.32 3.82 -16.19
C MET A 412 -5.01 2.46 -16.13
N VAL A 413 -4.51 1.53 -15.31
CA VAL A 413 -5.12 0.21 -15.15
C VAL A 413 -6.60 0.37 -14.74
N PRO A 414 -7.54 -0.23 -15.49
CA PRO A 414 -8.96 -0.18 -15.18
C PRO A 414 -9.31 -1.08 -13.99
N ILE A 415 -10.26 -0.64 -13.15
CA ILE A 415 -10.76 -1.41 -12.00
C ILE A 415 -12.03 -2.22 -12.35
N GLY A 416 -12.72 -1.88 -13.44
CA GLY A 416 -13.78 -2.70 -14.01
C GLY A 416 -13.16 -3.83 -14.80
N GLY A 417 -13.38 -5.09 -14.39
CA GLY A 417 -13.16 -6.23 -15.29
C GLY A 417 -13.83 -5.97 -16.64
N ARG A 418 -13.20 -6.49 -17.71
CA ARG A 418 -13.52 -6.24 -19.12
C ARG A 418 -15.00 -6.11 -19.44
#